data_AF-A0A7G8WR54-F1
#
_entry.id   AF-A0A7G8WR54-F1
#
_cell.length_a   1.000
_cell.length_b   1.000
_cell.length_c   1.000
_cell.angle_alpha   90.00
_cell.angle_beta   90.00
_cell.angle_gamma   90.00
#
_symmetry.space_group_name_H-M   'P 1'
#
loop_
_entity.id
_entity.type
_entity.pdbx_description
1 polymer ?
#
loop_
_entity_poly.entity_id
_entity_poly.type
_entity_poly.pdbx_seq_one_letter_code
_entity_poly.pdbx_strand_id
1 'polypeptide(L)'
;MPPKASSSGDSGQVPSWTVQIWEDDRGHAPYADWMTKLTPYEQAVVTAAVRNVLQPLGMGICDTEWGKPLGDGLYEFRIRLALRAIMSWGKPADFEPPPEISDRKVLLRIFLTFHGSKIILLFHGYDKGKDPSQRRQQKEIKKARRALASWKGQH
;
A
#
# COMPACT_ATOMS: atom_id res chain seq x y z
N MET A 1 0.15 31.82 34.44
CA MET A 1 -0.22 32.53 33.19
C MET A 1 0.12 31.62 32.02
N PRO A 2 -0.87 31.10 31.28
CA PRO A 2 -0.60 30.29 30.09
C PRO A 2 -0.27 31.18 28.87
N PRO A 3 0.61 30.76 27.95
CA PRO A 3 0.84 31.50 26.72
C PRO A 3 -0.37 31.38 25.78
N LYS A 4 -0.68 32.49 25.12
CA LYS A 4 -1.77 32.67 24.16
C LYS A 4 -1.59 31.75 22.95
N ALA A 5 -2.69 31.13 22.53
CA ALA A 5 -2.81 30.48 21.24
C ALA A 5 -2.73 31.54 20.13
N SER A 6 -1.69 31.46 19.31
CA SER A 6 -1.66 32.10 17.99
C SER A 6 -2.28 31.14 17.00
N SER A 7 -3.51 31.45 16.60
CA SER A 7 -4.24 30.80 15.52
C SER A 7 -3.66 31.24 14.18
N SER A 8 -2.93 30.34 13.53
CA SER A 8 -2.71 30.33 12.08
C SER A 8 -3.17 28.98 11.57
N GLY A 9 -4.40 28.94 11.05
CA GLY A 9 -4.93 27.81 10.31
C GLY A 9 -4.26 27.72 8.95
N ASP A 10 -3.04 27.18 8.93
CA ASP A 10 -2.56 26.45 7.78
C ASP A 10 -3.03 25.00 8.01
N SER A 11 -3.98 24.52 7.21
CA SER A 11 -4.30 23.10 7.17
C SER A 11 -3.08 22.40 6.56
N GLY A 12 -2.05 22.19 7.39
CA GLY A 12 -0.79 21.54 7.05
C GLY A 12 -1.07 20.11 6.63
N GLN A 13 -1.46 19.95 5.37
CA GLN A 13 -1.58 18.67 4.72
C GLN A 13 -0.16 18.15 4.59
N VAL A 14 0.24 17.31 5.55
CA VAL A 14 1.52 16.60 5.51
C VAL A 14 1.62 15.99 4.11
N PRO A 15 2.63 16.35 3.29
CA PRO A 15 2.66 15.96 1.89
C PRO A 15 2.78 14.45 1.77
N SER A 16 1.65 13.80 1.51
CA SER A 16 1.51 12.36 1.33
C SER A 16 1.93 11.98 -0.09
N TRP A 17 2.34 10.73 -0.25
CA TRP A 17 2.71 10.21 -1.55
C TRP A 17 1.46 10.01 -2.42
N THR A 18 1.58 10.39 -3.69
CA THR A 18 0.53 10.19 -4.70
C THR A 18 0.55 8.75 -5.18
N VAL A 19 -0.60 8.08 -5.15
CA VAL A 19 -0.72 6.70 -5.67
C VAL A 19 -1.22 6.74 -7.10
N GLN A 20 -0.52 6.02 -7.97
CA GLN A 20 -0.90 5.78 -9.35
C GLN A 20 -0.99 4.27 -9.58
N ILE A 21 -1.87 3.88 -10.50
CA ILE A 21 -1.99 2.51 -10.97
C ILE A 21 -1.23 2.42 -12.29
N TRP A 22 -0.35 1.43 -12.40
CA TRP A 22 0.31 1.15 -13.67
C TRP A 22 -0.63 0.48 -14.65
N GLU A 23 -0.59 0.96 -15.89
CA GLU A 23 -1.27 0.40 -17.05
C GLU A 23 -0.22 -0.09 -18.05
N ASP A 24 -0.46 -1.24 -18.65
CA ASP A 24 0.37 -1.73 -19.75
C ASP A 24 0.10 -0.97 -21.06
N ASP A 25 0.87 -1.28 -22.11
CA ASP A 25 0.76 -0.67 -23.43
C ASP A 25 -0.59 -0.90 -24.12
N ARG A 26 -1.43 -1.80 -23.58
CA ARG A 26 -2.77 -2.11 -24.07
C ARG A 26 -3.86 -1.51 -23.17
N GLY A 27 -3.49 -0.70 -22.19
CA GLY A 27 -4.41 -0.06 -21.24
C GLY A 27 -4.96 -1.02 -20.18
N HIS A 28 -4.35 -2.19 -20.00
CA HIS A 28 -4.76 -3.10 -18.95
C HIS A 28 -4.03 -2.76 -17.65
N ALA A 29 -4.78 -2.74 -16.54
CA ALA A 29 -4.36 -2.30 -15.22
C ALA A 29 -4.36 -3.49 -14.23
N PRO A 30 -3.27 -4.28 -14.12
CA PRO A 30 -3.29 -5.54 -13.36
C PRO A 30 -3.59 -5.37 -11.87
N TYR A 31 -3.31 -4.20 -11.29
CA TYR A 31 -3.69 -3.88 -9.92
C TYR A 31 -5.20 -3.72 -9.77
N ALA A 32 -5.86 -2.97 -10.68
CA ALA A 32 -7.31 -2.79 -10.65
C ALA A 32 -8.04 -4.13 -10.85
N ASP A 33 -7.59 -4.92 -11.81
CA ASP A 33 -8.09 -6.28 -12.09
C ASP A 33 -7.94 -7.24 -10.93
N TRP A 34 -6.89 -7.08 -10.11
CA TRP A 34 -6.73 -7.86 -8.90
C TRP A 34 -7.67 -7.38 -7.80
N MET A 35 -7.83 -6.06 -7.64
CA MET A 35 -8.70 -5.46 -6.63
C MET A 35 -10.16 -5.90 -6.79
N THR A 36 -10.66 -6.00 -8.02
CA THR A 36 -12.04 -6.45 -8.30
C THR A 36 -12.29 -7.92 -7.92
N LYS A 37 -11.24 -8.74 -7.82
CA LYS A 37 -11.33 -10.17 -7.45
C LYS A 37 -11.27 -10.41 -5.93
N LEU A 38 -10.98 -9.38 -5.16
CA LEU A 38 -10.97 -9.44 -3.70
C LEU A 38 -12.40 -9.40 -3.14
N THR A 39 -12.59 -10.02 -1.98
CA THR A 39 -13.83 -9.84 -1.22
C THR A 39 -13.99 -8.38 -0.77
N PRO A 40 -15.22 -7.89 -0.50
CA PRO A 40 -15.41 -6.51 -0.02
C PRO A 40 -14.57 -6.15 1.21
N TYR A 41 -14.38 -7.12 2.12
CA TYR A 41 -13.51 -6.93 3.29
C TYR A 41 -12.03 -6.77 2.91
N GLU A 42 -11.51 -7.61 2.02
CA GLU A 42 -10.12 -7.52 1.56
C GLU A 42 -9.88 -6.20 0.80
N GLN A 43 -10.85 -5.75 0.01
CA GLN A 43 -10.81 -4.44 -0.63
C GLN A 43 -10.71 -3.32 0.41
N ALA A 44 -11.56 -3.34 1.44
CA ALA A 44 -11.51 -2.36 2.53
C ALA A 44 -10.15 -2.36 3.26
N VAL A 45 -9.59 -3.55 3.51
CA VAL A 45 -8.26 -3.71 4.10
C VAL A 45 -7.17 -3.10 3.22
N VAL A 46 -7.18 -3.37 1.91
CA VAL A 46 -6.21 -2.80 0.97
C VAL A 46 -6.35 -1.28 0.91
N THR A 47 -7.57 -0.75 0.78
CA THR A 47 -7.83 0.70 0.75
C THR A 47 -7.34 1.38 2.01
N ALA A 48 -7.62 0.80 3.19
CA ALA A 48 -7.16 1.35 4.46
C ALA A 48 -5.62 1.30 4.59
N ALA A 49 -4.99 0.18 4.18
CA ALA A 49 -3.54 0.04 4.24
C ALA A 49 -2.84 1.04 3.30
N VAL A 50 -3.39 1.24 2.10
CA VAL A 50 -2.84 2.23 1.16
C VAL A 50 -2.95 3.64 1.74
N ARG A 51 -4.13 4.03 2.23
CA ARG A 51 -4.39 5.40 2.71
C ARG A 51 -3.70 5.75 4.03
N ASN A 52 -3.70 4.82 4.99
CA ASN A 52 -3.23 5.09 6.35
C ASN A 52 -1.77 4.72 6.58
N VAL A 53 -1.17 3.90 5.71
CA VAL A 53 0.20 3.42 5.87
C VAL A 53 1.06 3.77 4.67
N LEU A 54 0.68 3.32 3.48
CA LEU A 54 1.53 3.46 2.30
C LEU A 54 1.68 4.93 1.84
N GLN A 55 0.58 5.68 1.75
CA GLN A 55 0.63 7.09 1.34
C GLN A 55 1.35 8.00 2.33
N PRO A 56 1.16 7.88 3.67
CA PRO A 56 1.89 8.70 4.62
C PRO A 56 3.39 8.39 4.67
N LEU A 57 3.76 7.11 4.61
CA LEU A 57 5.16 6.70 4.76
C LEU A 57 5.95 6.72 3.44
N GLY A 58 5.29 6.38 2.33
CA GLY A 58 5.95 6.11 1.05
C GLY A 58 7.12 5.14 1.19
N MET A 59 8.33 5.54 0.77
CA MET A 59 9.53 4.70 0.91
C MET A 59 9.82 4.27 2.35
N GLY A 60 9.41 5.06 3.35
CA GLY A 60 9.60 4.75 4.76
C GLY A 60 8.92 3.46 5.23
N ILE A 61 8.03 2.87 4.43
CA ILE A 61 7.51 1.51 4.71
C ILE A 61 8.64 0.48 4.85
N CYS A 62 9.79 0.68 4.17
CA CYS A 62 10.89 -0.28 4.15
C CYS A 62 11.62 -0.39 5.50
N ASP A 63 11.50 0.64 6.34
CA ASP A 63 12.03 0.65 7.70
C ASP A 63 11.06 0.01 8.71
N THR A 64 9.97 -0.58 8.20
CA THR A 64 8.91 -1.19 9.01
C THR A 64 8.58 -2.60 8.49
N GLU A 65 7.69 -3.31 9.19
CA GLU A 65 7.21 -4.60 8.73
C GLU A 65 6.35 -4.53 7.44
N TRP A 66 5.91 -3.33 7.05
CA TRP A 66 5.08 -3.14 5.87
C TRP A 66 5.85 -3.26 4.55
N GLY A 67 7.12 -2.87 4.50
CA GLY A 67 7.90 -2.84 3.28
C GLY A 67 8.91 -3.98 3.17
N LYS A 68 9.24 -4.37 1.94
CA LYS A 68 10.43 -5.14 1.64
C LYS A 68 11.03 -4.69 0.30
N PRO A 69 12.30 -4.26 0.27
CA PRO A 69 13.00 -4.02 -1.00
C PRO A 69 13.28 -5.35 -1.71
N LEU A 70 13.05 -5.39 -3.03
CA LEU A 70 13.26 -6.56 -3.88
C LEU A 70 14.41 -6.38 -4.89
N GLY A 71 15.12 -5.25 -4.81
CA GLY A 71 16.18 -4.83 -5.74
C GLY A 71 15.65 -4.02 -6.92
N ASP A 72 16.53 -3.28 -7.58
CA ASP A 72 16.30 -2.56 -8.85
C ASP A 72 15.16 -1.51 -8.84
N GLY A 73 14.82 -1.01 -7.67
CA GLY A 73 13.69 -0.09 -7.47
C GLY A 73 12.33 -0.78 -7.36
N LEU A 74 12.29 -2.11 -7.25
CA LEU A 74 11.05 -2.85 -6.97
C LEU A 74 10.87 -3.08 -5.46
N TYR A 75 9.64 -2.92 -4.98
CA TYR A 75 9.28 -3.10 -3.57
C TYR A 75 8.02 -3.96 -3.42
N GLU A 76 7.93 -4.64 -2.28
CA GLU A 76 6.76 -5.38 -1.83
C GLU A 76 6.14 -4.67 -0.61
N PHE A 77 4.86 -4.29 -0.72
CA PHE A 77 4.04 -3.83 0.39
C PHE A 77 3.25 -5.02 0.97
N ARG A 78 3.46 -5.28 2.26
CA ARG A 78 3.07 -6.49 2.98
C ARG A 78 1.91 -6.22 3.91
N ILE A 79 0.70 -6.54 3.48
CA ILE A 79 -0.50 -6.38 4.31
C ILE A 79 -0.76 -7.70 5.04
N ARG A 80 -0.67 -7.65 6.38
CA ARG A 80 -0.81 -8.83 7.27
C ARG A 80 -1.82 -8.63 8.41
N LEU A 81 -2.31 -7.40 8.56
CA LEU A 81 -3.14 -6.99 9.68
C LEU A 81 -4.61 -7.01 9.29
N ALA A 82 -5.47 -7.04 10.32
CA ALA A 82 -6.90 -6.84 10.16
C ALA A 82 -7.23 -5.35 9.93
N LEU A 83 -8.43 -5.08 9.39
CA LEU A 83 -8.88 -3.72 9.14
C LEU A 83 -8.87 -2.86 10.41
N ARG A 84 -9.32 -3.43 11.55
CA ARG A 84 -9.29 -2.78 12.86
C ARG A 84 -7.91 -2.25 13.24
N ALA A 85 -6.89 -3.10 13.11
CA ALA A 85 -5.51 -2.76 13.45
C ALA A 85 -4.93 -1.70 12.50
N ILE A 86 -5.30 -1.75 11.21
CA ILE A 86 -4.89 -0.75 10.22
C ILE A 86 -5.52 0.61 10.50
N MET A 87 -6.79 0.66 10.89
CA MET A 87 -7.47 1.92 11.20
C MET A 87 -6.93 2.58 12.47
N SER A 88 -6.46 1.76 13.42
CA SER A 88 -5.84 2.23 14.65
C SER A 88 -4.36 2.61 14.47
N TRP A 89 -3.78 2.32 13.31
CA TRP A 89 -2.36 2.56 13.05
C TRP A 89 -2.03 4.05 13.11
N GLY A 90 -1.02 4.41 13.92
CA GLY A 90 -0.60 5.79 14.11
C GLY A 90 -1.64 6.67 14.82
N LYS A 91 -2.68 6.07 15.41
CA LYS A 91 -3.68 6.78 16.22
C LYS A 91 -3.31 6.71 17.72
N PRO A 92 -3.80 7.66 18.53
CA PRO A 92 -3.72 7.58 19.99
C PRO A 92 -4.31 6.28 20.55
N ALA A 93 -3.86 5.88 21.74
CA ALA A 93 -4.25 4.60 22.36
C ALA A 93 -5.75 4.50 22.72
N ASP A 94 -6.41 5.63 22.90
CA ASP A 94 -7.84 5.77 23.16
C ASP A 94 -8.69 5.85 21.87
N PHE A 95 -8.06 5.78 20.70
CA PHE A 95 -8.81 5.68 19.45
C PHE A 95 -9.46 4.30 19.33
N GLU A 96 -10.78 4.28 19.41
CA GLU A 96 -11.58 3.08 19.18
C GLU A 96 -12.16 3.09 17.75
N PRO A 97 -11.70 2.18 16.86
CA PRO A 97 -12.36 2.01 15.58
C PRO A 97 -13.76 1.39 15.79
N PRO A 98 -14.73 1.68 14.90
CA PRO A 98 -16.10 1.18 14.99
C PRO A 98 -16.18 -0.32 15.36
N PRO A 99 -17.09 -0.71 16.27
CA PRO A 99 -17.14 -2.07 16.80
C PRO A 99 -17.46 -3.12 15.73
N GLU A 100 -18.11 -2.73 14.62
CA GLU A 100 -18.49 -3.64 13.53
C GLU A 100 -17.30 -4.02 12.64
N ILE A 101 -16.16 -3.34 12.78
CA ILE A 101 -14.97 -3.66 11.99
C ILE A 101 -14.37 -4.98 12.48
N SER A 102 -14.33 -5.95 11.56
CA SER A 102 -13.73 -7.25 11.78
C SER A 102 -12.23 -7.18 12.11
N ASP A 103 -11.79 -8.10 12.96
CA ASP A 103 -10.40 -8.39 13.34
C ASP A 103 -9.78 -9.52 12.50
N ARG A 104 -10.45 -9.94 11.42
CA ARG A 104 -9.96 -10.99 10.52
C ARG A 104 -8.67 -10.55 9.82
N LYS A 105 -7.56 -11.25 10.07
CA LYS A 105 -6.29 -10.99 9.37
C LYS A 105 -6.38 -11.39 7.89
N VAL A 106 -5.62 -10.68 7.05
CA VAL A 106 -5.40 -11.03 5.65
C VAL A 106 -3.91 -11.26 5.38
N LEU A 107 -3.56 -11.86 4.25
CA LEU A 107 -2.17 -12.00 3.81
C LEU A 107 -2.03 -11.57 2.35
N LEU A 108 -2.06 -10.27 2.12
CA LEU A 108 -1.99 -9.67 0.77
C LEU A 108 -0.62 -9.04 0.52
N ARG A 109 -0.19 -9.06 -0.73
CA ARG A 109 1.05 -8.41 -1.18
C ARG A 109 0.76 -7.53 -2.38
N ILE A 110 1.32 -6.33 -2.39
CA ILE A 110 1.25 -5.41 -3.52
C ILE A 110 2.68 -5.10 -3.96
N PHE A 111 2.95 -5.19 -5.25
CA PHE A 111 4.23 -4.82 -5.83
C PHE A 111 4.17 -3.43 -6.42
N LEU A 112 5.17 -2.61 -6.11
CA LEU A 112 5.20 -1.20 -6.46
C LEU A 112 6.62 -0.70 -6.71
N THR A 113 6.72 0.49 -7.31
CA THR A 113 7.94 1.30 -7.35
C THR A 113 7.64 2.70 -6.80
N PHE A 114 8.68 3.37 -6.34
CA PHE A 114 8.64 4.79 -5.98
C PHE A 114 9.39 5.58 -7.05
N HIS A 115 8.86 6.72 -7.49
CA HIS A 115 9.52 7.56 -8.49
C HIS A 115 9.11 9.03 -8.40
N GLY A 116 9.86 9.87 -9.12
CA GLY A 116 9.59 11.30 -9.26
C GLY A 116 9.44 12.02 -7.92
N SER A 117 8.59 13.05 -7.92
CA SER A 117 8.25 13.84 -6.73
C SER A 117 7.16 13.14 -5.91
N LYS A 118 7.53 12.08 -5.19
CA LYS A 118 6.68 11.31 -4.28
C LYS A 118 5.51 10.56 -4.93
N ILE A 119 5.77 9.82 -6.01
CA ILE A 119 4.77 8.94 -6.63
C ILE A 119 5.02 7.48 -6.23
N ILE A 120 3.96 6.80 -5.84
CA ILE A 120 3.88 5.36 -5.66
C ILE A 120 3.14 4.78 -6.87
N LEU A 121 3.83 3.99 -7.68
CA LEU A 121 3.24 3.31 -8.82
C LEU A 121 2.95 1.85 -8.49
N LEU A 122 1.69 1.47 -8.46
CA LEU A 122 1.22 0.12 -8.13
C LEU A 122 1.14 -0.75 -9.39
N PHE A 123 1.85 -1.87 -9.40
CA PHE A 123 1.85 -2.79 -10.55
C PHE A 123 0.73 -3.83 -10.46
N HIS A 124 0.71 -4.62 -9.38
CA HIS A 124 -0.33 -5.60 -9.11
C HIS A 124 -0.25 -6.07 -7.66
N GLY A 125 -1.30 -6.77 -7.20
CA GLY A 125 -1.27 -7.51 -5.95
C GLY A 125 -1.56 -8.99 -6.14
N TYR A 126 -1.39 -9.76 -5.07
CA TYR A 126 -1.86 -11.12 -4.98
C TYR A 126 -2.13 -11.53 -3.52
N ASP A 127 -2.97 -12.56 -3.38
CA ASP A 127 -3.27 -13.18 -2.10
C ASP A 127 -2.26 -14.30 -1.80
N LYS A 128 -1.37 -14.04 -0.83
CA LYS A 128 -0.38 -15.00 -0.35
C LYS A 128 -1.01 -16.07 0.54
N GLY A 129 -2.12 -15.75 1.21
CA GLY A 129 -2.84 -16.69 2.08
C GLY A 129 -3.43 -17.85 1.27
N LYS A 130 -3.96 -17.57 0.07
CA LYS A 130 -4.47 -18.61 -0.86
C LYS A 130 -3.38 -19.52 -1.42
N ASP A 131 -2.16 -19.00 -1.65
CA ASP A 131 -1.02 -19.81 -2.10
C ASP A 131 0.27 -19.39 -1.36
N PRO A 132 0.55 -20.04 -0.22
CA PRO A 132 1.69 -19.71 0.63
C PRO A 132 3.02 -20.23 0.08
N SER A 133 3.07 -20.84 -1.11
CA SER A 133 4.33 -21.35 -1.68
C SER A 133 5.34 -20.25 -2.04
N GLN A 134 6.62 -20.55 -1.87
CA GLN A 134 7.73 -19.69 -2.33
C GLN A 134 7.74 -19.57 -3.86
N ARG A 135 7.46 -20.68 -4.55
CA ARG A 135 7.37 -20.73 -6.01
C ARG A 135 6.37 -19.72 -6.55
N ARG A 136 5.18 -19.61 -5.93
CA ARG A 136 4.18 -18.60 -6.30
C ARG A 136 4.70 -17.19 -6.09
N GLN A 137 5.29 -16.90 -4.93
CA GLN A 137 5.84 -15.57 -4.64
C GLN A 137 6.90 -15.16 -5.66
N GLN A 138 7.82 -16.06 -6.00
CA GLN A 138 8.84 -15.78 -7.02
C GLN A 138 8.25 -15.53 -8.41
N LYS A 139 7.17 -16.24 -8.77
CA LYS A 139 6.43 -15.98 -10.01
C LYS A 139 5.84 -14.56 -10.04
N GLU A 140 5.22 -14.12 -8.94
CA GLU A 140 4.64 -12.76 -8.85
C GLU A 140 5.73 -11.68 -8.83
N ILE A 141 6.86 -11.90 -8.14
CA ILE A 141 8.03 -11.01 -8.20
C ILE A 141 8.54 -10.89 -9.64
N LYS A 142 8.68 -12.01 -10.37
CA LYS A 142 9.09 -12.00 -11.77
C LYS A 142 8.11 -11.22 -12.65
N LYS A 143 6.81 -11.33 -12.40
CA LYS A 143 5.78 -10.54 -13.09
C LYS A 143 5.94 -9.05 -12.78
N ALA A 144 6.16 -8.68 -11.52
CA ALA A 144 6.37 -7.29 -11.11
C ALA A 144 7.63 -6.68 -11.73
N ARG A 145 8.72 -7.44 -11.81
CA ARG A 145 9.96 -7.01 -12.48
C ARG A 145 9.76 -6.71 -13.96
N ARG A 146 8.94 -7.51 -14.66
CA ARG A 146 8.58 -7.24 -16.07
C ARG A 146 7.75 -5.97 -16.22
N ALA A 147 6.79 -5.75 -15.34
CA ALA A 147 6.00 -4.52 -15.32
C ALA A 147 6.89 -3.29 -15.08
N LEU A 148 7.80 -3.37 -14.10
CA LEU A 148 8.77 -2.31 -13.83
C LEU A 148 9.69 -2.03 -15.03
N ALA A 149 10.20 -3.07 -15.68
CA ALA A 149 11.02 -2.92 -16.89
C ALA A 149 10.24 -2.29 -18.05
N SER A 150 8.98 -2.70 -18.25
CA SER A 150 8.09 -2.11 -19.26
C SER A 150 7.88 -0.62 -19.01
N TRP A 151 7.57 -0.25 -17.77
CA TRP A 151 7.36 1.16 -17.39
C TRP A 151 8.63 2.00 -17.56
N LYS A 152 9.79 1.47 -17.14
CA LYS A 152 11.10 2.13 -17.34
C LYS A 152 11.52 2.24 -18.81
N GLY A 153 10.99 1.41 -19.71
CA GLY A 153 11.27 1.52 -21.15
C GLY A 153 10.42 2.58 -21.85
N GLN A 154 9.38 3.09 -21.19
CA GLN A 154 8.45 4.09 -21.70
C GLN A 154 8.78 5.52 -21.22
N HIS A 155 9.73 5.69 -20.29
CA HIS A 155 10.13 6.94 -19.65
C HIS A 155 11.65 7.05 -19.58
#